data_AF-A0A0C2GHD8-F1
#
_entry.id   AF-A0A0C2GHD8-F1
#
_cell.length_a   1.000
_cell.length_b   1.000
_cell.length_c   1.000
_cell.angle_alpha   90.00
_cell.angle_beta   90.00
_cell.angle_gamma   90.00
#
_symmetry.space_group_name_H-M   'P 1'
#
loop_
_entity.id
_entity.type
_entity.pdbx_description
1 polymer ?
#
loop_
_entity_poly.entity_id
_entity_poly.type
_entity_poly.pdbx_seq_one_letter_code
_entity_poly.pdbx_strand_id
1 'polypeptide(L)'
;MMNYKQRGERLNPKAKQLLRRRGEVKREPAATHLKKVVINKACRAAMKESLREHRKNKLLSTAAQRKSLKRCRRELSDYSAVTTCLKEDKQGIPKTTRTDMGRIATDFYTNLYRSTTVVPRRPSPTEEKPPSTLVSEVRIAIQSLKKGTAPGHYSGLA
;
A
#
# COMPACT_ATOMS: atom_id res chain seq x y z
N MET A 1 -10.50 -2.41 -10.72
CA MET A 1 -9.53 -1.73 -11.61
C MET A 1 -8.33 -1.26 -10.79
N MET A 2 -7.14 -1.83 -11.02
CA MET A 2 -5.91 -1.43 -10.32
C MET A 2 -5.57 0.02 -10.68
N ASN A 3 -5.46 0.89 -9.68
CA ASN A 3 -5.33 2.33 -9.83
C ASN A 3 -3.88 2.70 -10.23
N TYR A 4 -3.50 2.44 -11.48
CA TYR A 4 -2.16 2.76 -12.02
C TYR A 4 -1.87 4.27 -12.00
N LYS A 5 -2.89 5.13 -11.86
CA LYS A 5 -2.76 6.59 -11.78
C LYS A 5 -1.96 7.08 -10.55
N GLN A 6 -2.02 6.38 -9.41
CA GLN A 6 -1.33 6.84 -8.19
C GLN A 6 0.21 6.80 -8.29
N ARG A 7 0.79 5.96 -9.16
CA ARG A 7 2.26 5.95 -9.35
C ARG A 7 2.77 7.20 -10.05
N GLY A 8 1.94 7.87 -10.84
CA GLY A 8 2.28 9.12 -11.53
C GLY A 8 2.42 10.32 -10.59
N GLU A 9 1.72 10.35 -9.46
CA GLU A 9 1.75 11.48 -8.50
C GLU A 9 2.94 11.44 -7.53
N ARG A 10 3.58 10.29 -7.34
CA ARG A 10 4.68 10.12 -6.36
C ARG A 10 6.01 10.72 -6.82
N LEU A 11 6.18 10.89 -8.13
CA LEU A 11 7.40 11.42 -8.71
C LEU A 11 7.27 12.91 -8.99
N ASN A 12 8.26 13.67 -8.52
CA ASN A 12 8.41 15.09 -8.76
C ASN A 12 8.75 15.36 -10.25
N PRO A 13 8.53 16.59 -10.74
CA PRO A 13 8.73 16.93 -12.14
C PRO A 13 10.15 16.61 -12.65
N LYS A 14 11.17 16.85 -11.82
CA LYS A 14 12.57 16.56 -12.14
C LYS A 14 12.82 15.08 -12.41
N ALA A 15 12.32 14.19 -11.55
CA ALA A 15 12.45 12.75 -11.74
C ALA A 15 11.73 12.28 -13.02
N LYS A 16 10.53 12.82 -13.30
CA LYS A 16 9.79 12.53 -14.54
C LYS A 16 10.54 12.96 -15.79
N GLN A 17 11.13 14.15 -15.79
CA GLN A 17 11.92 14.66 -16.91
C GLN A 17 13.13 13.77 -17.20
N LEU A 18 13.87 13.37 -16.15
CA LEU A 18 15.02 12.48 -16.31
C LEU A 18 14.63 11.10 -16.87
N LEU A 19 13.48 10.55 -16.46
CA LEU A 19 12.96 9.29 -17.00
C LEU A 19 12.59 9.41 -18.49
N ARG A 20 12.01 10.54 -18.92
CA ARG A 20 11.75 10.82 -20.35
C ARG A 20 13.05 10.87 -21.14
N ARG A 21 14.04 11.63 -20.64
CA ARG A 21 15.37 11.75 -21.26
C ARG A 21 16.11 10.41 -21.33
N ARG A 22 15.98 9.55 -20.32
CA ARG A 22 16.49 8.17 -20.36
C ARG A 22 15.85 7.37 -21.48
N GLY A 23 14.55 7.54 -21.71
CA GLY A 23 13.82 6.89 -22.81
C GLY A 23 14.25 7.37 -24.19
N GLU A 24 14.62 8.64 -24.33
CA GLU A 24 15.22 9.20 -25.56
C GLU A 24 16.61 8.61 -25.80
N VAL A 25 17.50 8.65 -24.81
CA VAL A 25 18.86 8.08 -24.89
C VAL A 25 18.85 6.57 -25.17
N LYS A 26 17.79 5.86 -24.73
CA LYS A 26 17.63 4.43 -25.03
C LYS A 26 17.27 4.18 -26.50
N ARG A 27 16.50 5.10 -27.12
CA ARG A 27 16.06 5.00 -28.52
C ARG A 27 17.10 5.50 -29.51
N GLU A 28 18.00 6.38 -29.07
CA GLU A 28 19.10 6.93 -29.87
C GLU A 28 20.13 5.83 -30.20
N PRO A 29 20.29 5.44 -31.48
CA PRO A 29 21.25 4.40 -31.89
C PRO A 29 22.70 4.82 -31.65
N ALA A 30 23.00 6.11 -31.84
CA ALA A 30 24.32 6.71 -31.67
C ALA A 30 24.71 6.98 -30.20
N ALA A 31 23.84 6.69 -29.22
CA ALA A 31 24.11 7.00 -27.84
C ALA A 31 25.27 6.17 -27.26
N THR A 32 26.36 6.87 -26.90
CA THR A 32 27.54 6.29 -26.24
C THR A 32 27.16 5.59 -24.93
N HIS A 33 27.89 4.53 -24.60
CA HIS A 33 27.73 3.80 -23.34
C HIS A 33 27.80 4.73 -22.11
N LEU A 34 28.75 5.66 -22.09
CA LEU A 34 28.89 6.65 -21.01
C LEU A 34 27.61 7.47 -20.81
N LYS A 35 26.99 7.96 -21.90
CA LYS A 35 25.73 8.73 -21.87
C LYS A 35 24.61 7.91 -21.23
N LYS A 36 24.53 6.61 -21.57
CA LYS A 36 23.57 5.66 -20.97
C LYS A 36 23.83 5.46 -19.48
N VAL A 37 25.09 5.32 -19.05
CA VAL A 37 25.44 5.15 -17.63
C VAL A 37 25.09 6.39 -16.81
N VAL A 38 25.49 7.57 -17.29
CA VAL A 38 25.26 8.86 -16.61
C VAL A 38 23.76 9.11 -16.42
N ILE A 39 22.94 8.94 -17.47
CA ILE A 39 21.49 9.18 -17.36
C ILE A 39 20.83 8.16 -16.42
N ASN A 40 21.26 6.90 -16.42
CA ASN A 40 20.74 5.90 -15.49
C ASN A 40 21.10 6.25 -14.03
N LYS A 41 22.32 6.70 -13.76
CA LYS A 41 22.75 7.16 -12.42
C LYS A 41 21.92 8.34 -11.95
N ALA A 42 21.74 9.35 -12.81
CA ALA A 42 20.91 10.51 -12.52
C ALA A 42 19.45 10.14 -12.25
N CYS A 43 18.87 9.22 -13.03
CA CYS A 43 17.51 8.74 -12.82
C CYS A 43 17.35 8.05 -11.46
N ARG A 44 18.28 7.16 -11.09
CA ARG A 44 18.22 6.46 -9.79
C ARG A 44 18.27 7.45 -8.62
N ALA A 45 19.18 8.41 -8.67
CA ALA A 45 19.29 9.46 -7.65
C ALA A 45 18.00 10.30 -7.55
N ALA A 46 17.49 10.79 -8.69
CA ALA A 46 16.30 11.63 -8.71
C ALA A 46 15.04 10.88 -8.25
N MET A 47 14.88 9.61 -8.62
CA MET A 47 13.77 8.78 -8.14
C MET A 47 13.84 8.56 -6.63
N LYS A 48 15.03 8.24 -6.08
CA LYS A 48 15.22 8.05 -4.64
C LYS A 48 14.85 9.32 -3.88
N GLU A 49 15.33 10.47 -4.34
CA GLU A 49 15.05 11.75 -3.71
C GLU A 49 13.55 12.10 -3.77
N SER A 50 12.95 11.96 -4.95
CA SER A 50 11.54 12.24 -5.14
C SER A 50 10.64 11.38 -4.24
N LEU A 51 10.97 10.10 -4.07
CA LEU A 51 10.20 9.20 -3.20
C LEU A 51 10.37 9.58 -1.72
N ARG A 52 11.57 10.02 -1.32
CA ARG A 52 11.85 10.54 0.03
C ARG A 52 11.02 11.79 0.31
N GLU A 53 11.03 12.73 -0.63
CA GLU A 53 10.28 13.99 -0.56
C GLU A 53 8.77 13.74 -0.48
N HIS A 54 8.23 12.88 -1.36
CA HIS A 54 6.82 12.49 -1.32
C HIS A 54 6.43 11.88 0.04
N ARG A 55 7.28 10.99 0.59
CA ARG A 55 7.03 10.37 1.90
C ARG A 55 6.98 11.41 3.02
N LYS A 56 7.94 12.35 3.02
CA LYS A 56 7.99 13.46 3.98
C LYS A 56 6.73 14.33 3.87
N ASN A 57 6.38 14.78 2.67
CA ASN A 57 5.25 15.66 2.43
C ASN A 57 3.92 15.02 2.80
N LYS A 58 3.73 13.72 2.49
CA LYS A 58 2.52 13.00 2.89
C LYS A 58 2.37 12.91 4.42
N LEU A 59 3.47 12.66 5.14
CA LEU A 59 3.46 12.62 6.60
C LEU A 59 3.14 14.00 7.20
N LEU A 60 3.78 15.07 6.71
CA LEU A 60 3.53 16.44 7.16
C LEU A 60 2.08 16.87 6.90
N SER A 61 1.56 16.61 5.70
CA SER A 61 0.17 16.90 5.35
C SER A 61 -0.83 16.13 6.22
N THR A 62 -0.54 14.85 6.52
CA THR A 62 -1.38 14.03 7.41
C THR A 62 -1.39 14.58 8.84
N ALA A 63 -0.22 14.99 9.35
CA ALA A 63 -0.09 15.59 10.67
C ALA A 63 -0.87 16.92 10.75
N ALA A 64 -0.74 17.77 9.74
CA ALA A 64 -1.48 19.03 9.63
C ALA A 64 -3.01 18.81 9.62
N GLN A 65 -3.46 17.74 8.95
CA GLN A 65 -4.87 17.34 8.93
C GLN A 65 -5.33 16.60 10.21
N ARG A 66 -4.47 16.47 11.23
CA ARG A 66 -4.72 15.72 12.48
C ARG A 66 -5.22 14.28 12.24
N LYS A 67 -4.81 13.67 11.13
CA LYS A 67 -5.16 12.30 10.77
C LYS A 67 -4.17 11.30 11.39
N SER A 68 -4.59 10.03 11.46
CA SER A 68 -3.76 8.96 12.02
C SER A 68 -2.45 8.76 11.22
N LEU A 69 -1.31 9.08 11.86
CA LEU A 69 0.01 8.82 11.30
C LEU A 69 0.30 7.33 11.15
N LYS A 70 -0.26 6.49 12.02
CA LYS A 70 -0.15 5.02 11.92
C LYS A 70 -0.74 4.53 10.59
N ARG A 71 -1.96 4.99 10.25
CA ARG A 71 -2.61 4.65 8.97
C ARG A 71 -1.81 5.17 7.77
N CYS A 72 -1.31 6.40 7.82
CA CYS A 72 -0.50 6.97 6.74
C CYS A 72 0.81 6.19 6.49
N ARG A 73 1.51 5.78 7.56
CA ARG A 73 2.71 4.93 7.44
C ARG A 73 2.39 3.58 6.81
N ARG A 74 1.27 2.95 7.17
CA ARG A 74 0.81 1.70 6.56
C ARG A 74 0.54 1.88 5.08
N GLU A 75 -0.24 2.90 4.69
CA GLU A 75 -0.48 3.19 3.27
C GLU A 75 0.82 3.46 2.49
N LEU A 76 1.80 4.13 3.08
CA LEU A 76 3.11 4.34 2.45
C LEU A 76 3.90 3.04 2.26
N SER A 77 3.66 2.04 3.11
CA SER A 77 4.30 0.71 3.08
C SER A 77 3.58 -0.26 2.14
N ASP A 78 2.25 -0.25 2.12
CA ASP A 78 1.42 -1.19 1.35
C ASP A 78 1.71 -1.11 -0.16
N TYR A 79 2.13 0.04 -0.67
CA TYR A 79 2.53 0.23 -2.08
C TYR A 79 4.03 0.16 -2.33
N SER A 80 4.83 -0.31 -1.37
CA SER A 80 6.28 -0.46 -1.51
C SER A 80 6.71 -1.89 -1.84
N ALA A 81 5.92 -2.88 -1.45
CA ALA A 81 6.17 -4.28 -1.76
C ALA A 81 5.77 -4.56 -3.21
N VAL A 82 6.74 -4.61 -4.11
CA VAL A 82 6.56 -5.17 -5.44
C VAL A 82 6.84 -6.66 -5.32
N THR A 83 5.89 -7.51 -5.68
CA THR A 83 6.14 -8.95 -5.85
C THR A 83 7.14 -9.12 -7.00
N THR A 84 8.39 -9.41 -6.65
CA THR A 84 9.51 -9.53 -7.62
C THR A 84 9.66 -10.93 -8.19
N CYS A 85 9.05 -11.93 -7.56
CA CYS A 85 9.04 -13.31 -8.04
C CYS A 85 7.80 -14.06 -7.53
N LEU A 86 7.42 -15.12 -8.27
CA LEU A 86 6.48 -16.13 -7.82
C LEU A 86 7.15 -17.50 -7.89
N LYS A 87 6.75 -18.41 -7.00
CA LYS A 87 7.19 -19.80 -7.05
C LYS A 87 6.05 -20.62 -7.62
N GLU A 88 6.40 -21.56 -8.47
CA GLU A 88 5.47 -22.59 -8.93
C GLU A 88 5.44 -23.71 -7.88
N ASP A 89 4.25 -24.10 -7.43
CA ASP A 89 4.07 -24.99 -6.28
C ASP A 89 4.75 -26.37 -6.45
N LYS A 90 4.88 -26.84 -7.69
CA LYS A 90 5.41 -28.18 -8.00
C LYS A 90 6.94 -28.25 -8.00
N GLN A 91 7.62 -27.20 -8.45
CA GLN A 91 9.09 -27.17 -8.59
C GLN A 91 9.75 -26.29 -7.54
N GLY A 92 9.00 -25.37 -6.91
CA GLY A 92 9.52 -24.42 -5.92
C GLY A 92 10.52 -23.39 -6.48
N ILE A 93 10.81 -23.43 -7.79
CA ILE A 93 11.78 -22.58 -8.45
C ILE A 93 11.21 -21.16 -8.56
N PRO A 94 11.90 -20.13 -8.04
CA PRO A 94 11.44 -18.75 -8.16
C PRO A 94 11.55 -18.27 -9.60
N LYS A 95 10.43 -17.78 -10.15
CA LYS A 95 10.33 -17.16 -11.47
C LYS A 95 10.17 -15.65 -11.33
N THR A 96 10.98 -14.90 -12.07
CA THR A 96 11.06 -13.43 -12.03
C THR A 96 10.56 -12.77 -13.31
N THR A 97 10.38 -13.52 -14.40
CA THR A 97 9.89 -12.95 -15.66
C THR A 97 8.40 -12.64 -15.56
N ARG A 98 7.97 -11.54 -16.17
CA ARG A 98 6.56 -11.13 -16.16
C ARG A 98 5.64 -12.18 -16.78
N THR A 99 6.10 -12.83 -17.85
CA THR A 99 5.35 -13.87 -18.55
C THR A 99 5.17 -15.10 -17.67
N ASP A 100 6.24 -15.57 -17.02
CA ASP A 100 6.18 -16.75 -16.15
C ASP A 100 5.34 -16.47 -14.90
N MET A 101 5.52 -15.31 -14.27
CA MET A 101 4.67 -14.88 -13.15
C MET A 101 3.19 -14.82 -13.56
N GLY A 102 2.90 -14.35 -14.78
CA GLY A 102 1.55 -14.33 -15.34
C GLY A 102 0.96 -15.73 -15.54
N ARG A 103 1.77 -16.67 -16.04
CA ARG A 103 1.37 -18.08 -16.19
C ARG A 103 1.07 -18.72 -14.85
N ILE A 104 1.98 -18.61 -13.88
CA ILE A 104 1.80 -19.13 -12.51
C ILE A 104 0.50 -18.61 -11.89
N ALA A 105 0.25 -17.30 -11.99
CA ALA A 105 -0.98 -16.72 -11.46
C ALA A 105 -2.23 -17.25 -12.19
N THR A 106 -2.16 -17.36 -13.52
CA THR A 106 -3.28 -17.87 -14.33
C THR A 106 -3.60 -19.31 -13.98
N ASP A 107 -2.58 -20.18 -13.88
CA ASP A 107 -2.74 -21.58 -13.55
C ASP A 107 -3.28 -21.76 -12.14
N PHE A 108 -2.75 -20.99 -11.17
CA PHE A 108 -3.24 -20.99 -9.80
C PHE A 108 -4.74 -20.64 -9.74
N TYR A 109 -5.15 -19.52 -10.32
CA TYR A 109 -6.56 -19.10 -10.27
C TYR A 109 -7.46 -20.03 -11.09
N THR A 110 -6.99 -20.54 -12.23
CA THR A 110 -7.75 -21.50 -13.04
C THR A 110 -8.01 -22.78 -12.24
N ASN A 111 -7.00 -23.31 -11.56
CA ASN A 111 -7.15 -24.48 -10.70
C ASN A 111 -8.03 -24.18 -9.48
N LEU A 112 -7.88 -23.00 -8.88
CA LEU A 112 -8.70 -22.57 -7.74
C LEU A 112 -10.19 -22.52 -8.10
N TYR A 113 -10.54 -21.92 -9.24
CA TYR A 113 -11.94 -21.81 -9.68
C TYR A 113 -12.52 -23.12 -10.25
N ARG A 114 -11.66 -24.02 -10.74
CA ARG A 114 -12.08 -25.38 -11.17
C ARG A 114 -12.15 -26.38 -10.02
N SER A 115 -11.58 -26.05 -8.86
CA SER A 115 -11.53 -26.94 -7.72
C SER A 115 -12.94 -27.19 -7.19
N THR A 116 -13.33 -28.46 -7.14
CA THR A 116 -14.56 -28.94 -6.50
C THR A 116 -14.32 -29.34 -5.05
N THR A 117 -13.13 -29.06 -4.51
CA THR A 117 -12.76 -29.42 -3.14
C THR A 117 -13.72 -28.71 -2.18
N VAL A 118 -14.49 -29.50 -1.43
CA VAL A 118 -15.36 -28.98 -0.38
C VAL A 118 -14.47 -28.41 0.72
N VAL A 119 -14.28 -27.09 0.71
CA VAL A 119 -13.60 -26.40 1.79
C VAL A 119 -14.59 -26.33 2.96
N PRO A 120 -14.26 -26.86 4.15
CA PRO A 120 -15.09 -26.68 5.32
C PRO A 120 -15.35 -25.19 5.50
N ARG A 121 -16.62 -24.81 5.52
CA ARG A 121 -17.01 -23.42 5.77
C ARG A 121 -16.38 -23.07 7.10
N ARG A 122 -15.45 -22.10 7.12
CA ARG A 122 -15.05 -21.50 8.40
C ARG A 122 -16.36 -21.11 9.06
N PRO A 123 -16.62 -21.52 10.32
CA PRO A 123 -17.74 -20.94 11.03
C PRO A 123 -17.59 -19.44 10.87
N SER A 124 -18.63 -18.77 10.36
CA SER A 124 -18.74 -17.33 10.51
C SER A 124 -18.32 -17.05 11.94
N PRO A 125 -17.44 -16.06 12.23
CA PRO A 125 -17.08 -15.75 13.60
C PRO A 125 -18.37 -15.75 14.37
N THR A 126 -18.54 -16.77 15.24
CA THR A 126 -19.75 -16.95 16.02
C THR A 126 -20.00 -15.58 16.58
N GLU A 127 -21.15 -14.99 16.27
CA GLU A 127 -21.54 -13.65 16.71
C GLU A 127 -21.02 -13.52 18.13
N GLU A 128 -19.87 -12.83 18.27
CA GLU A 128 -19.11 -12.90 19.51
C GLU A 128 -19.97 -12.08 20.43
N LYS A 129 -20.82 -12.76 21.20
CA LYS A 129 -21.76 -12.11 22.10
C LYS A 129 -20.89 -11.17 22.91
N PRO A 130 -21.07 -9.84 22.75
CA PRO A 130 -20.24 -8.90 23.47
C PRO A 130 -20.32 -9.28 24.95
N PRO A 131 -19.20 -9.24 25.68
CA PRO A 131 -19.23 -9.55 27.10
C PRO A 131 -20.36 -8.76 27.75
N SER A 132 -21.17 -9.47 28.53
CA SER A 132 -22.28 -8.87 29.26
C SER A 132 -21.76 -7.68 30.06
N THR A 133 -22.15 -6.46 29.68
CA THR A 133 -21.81 -5.26 30.42
C THR A 133 -22.41 -5.36 31.81
N LEU A 134 -21.56 -5.47 32.84
CA LEU A 134 -22.04 -5.53 34.21
C LEU A 134 -22.43 -4.12 34.67
N VAL A 135 -23.54 -4.00 35.40
CA VAL A 135 -23.99 -2.70 35.93
C VAL A 135 -22.94 -2.10 36.88
N SER A 136 -22.12 -2.94 37.54
CA SER A 136 -20.97 -2.51 38.34
C SER A 136 -19.88 -1.85 37.51
N GLU A 137 -19.55 -2.36 36.32
CA GLU A 137 -18.56 -1.77 35.41
C GLU A 137 -19.00 -0.39 34.94
N VAL A 138 -20.28 -0.24 34.59
CA VAL A 138 -20.87 1.05 34.19
C VAL A 138 -20.79 2.05 35.35
N ARG A 139 -21.09 1.62 36.59
CA ARG A 139 -20.99 2.48 37.78
C ARG A 139 -19.55 2.92 38.04
N ILE A 140 -18.59 2.00 37.99
CA ILE A 140 -17.16 2.30 38.18
C ILE A 140 -16.67 3.28 37.11
N ALA A 141 -17.06 3.05 35.84
CA ALA A 141 -16.72 3.94 34.74
C ALA A 141 -17.27 5.36 34.96
N ILE A 142 -18.55 5.50 35.33
CA ILE A 142 -19.17 6.79 35.64
C ILE A 142 -18.46 7.48 36.81
N GLN A 143 -18.13 6.75 37.87
CA GLN A 143 -17.41 7.29 39.03
C GLN A 143 -15.97 7.70 38.71
N SER A 144 -15.33 7.03 37.75
CA SER A 144 -13.97 7.33 37.29
C SER A 144 -13.87 8.57 36.38
N LEU A 145 -15.00 9.06 35.87
CA LEU A 145 -15.03 10.29 35.06
C LEU A 145 -14.67 11.50 35.93
N LYS A 146 -13.83 12.38 35.38
CA LYS A 146 -13.51 13.67 36.02
C LYS A 146 -14.79 14.52 36.12
N LYS A 147 -15.20 14.84 37.34
CA LYS A 147 -16.31 15.76 37.63
C LYS A 147 -15.98 17.13 37.00
N GLY A 148 -16.90 17.66 36.20
CA GLY A 148 -16.75 18.96 35.53
C GLY A 148 -16.48 18.92 34.01
N THR A 149 -16.61 17.75 33.37
CA THR A 149 -16.61 17.70 31.90
C THR A 149 -17.96 18.22 31.39
N ALA A 150 -17.97 19.34 30.67
CA ALA A 150 -19.19 19.89 30.08
C ALA A 150 -19.84 18.86 29.15
N PRO A 151 -21.17 18.67 29.22
CA PRO A 151 -21.88 17.84 28.24
C PRO A 151 -21.55 18.35 26.83
N GLY A 152 -21.07 17.46 25.96
CA GLY A 152 -20.86 17.81 24.56
C GLY A 152 -22.16 18.34 23.94
N HIS A 153 -22.05 19.34 23.07
CA HIS A 153 -23.20 19.93 22.38
C HIS A 153 -23.90 18.85 21.55
N TYR A 154 -25.08 18.39 21.98
CA TYR A 154 -25.91 17.47 21.22
C TYR A 154 -26.75 18.29 20.23
N SER A 155 -26.29 18.42 18.98
CA SER A 155 -27.11 18.93 17.88
C SER A 155 -27.95 17.79 17.28
N GLY A 156 -28.97 17.35 18.02
CA GLY A 156 -30.04 16.51 17.51
C GLY A 156 -31.25 17.39 17.24
N LEU A 157 -31.44 17.78 15.99
CA LEU A 157 -32.65 18.43 15.49
C LEU A 157 -33.86 17.50 15.75
N ALA A 158 -34.86 18.01 16.46
CA ALA A 158 -36.22 17.51 16.45
C ALA A 158 -37.05 18.37 15.48
#